data_AF-A0A6G4VLJ2-F1
#
_entry.id   AF-A0A6G4VLJ2-F1
#
_cell.length_a   1.000
_cell.length_b   1.000
_cell.length_c   1.000
_cell.angle_alpha   90.00
_cell.angle_beta   90.00
_cell.angle_gamma   90.00
#
_symmetry.space_group_name_H-M   'P 1'
#
loop_
_entity.id
_entity.type
_entity.pdbx_description
1 polymer ?
#
loop_
_entity_poly.entity_id
_entity_poly.type
_entity_poly.pdbx_seq_one_letter_code
_entity_poly.pdbx_strand_id
1 'polypeptide(L)'
;MTGLAHRWSARTASAVAAALLIAGSTAGTTFAAEADRAVVLADTPVPTVGITAKYAVVATTHPDTQGCQGFEVTGTGTATGAPIDSGTWTQDEVACTATIPGKYDIKGTAVMEESDGDKLNISYQLTAPLTDATLVHPTGTFKITGGTGEYEFAIGGGKMNARVNLLDHDNVTCKLTGMIEYLG
;
A
#
# COMPACT_ATOMS: atom_id res chain seq x y z
N MET A 1 10.89 42.31 -36.58
CA MET A 1 10.57 42.71 -35.19
C MET A 1 10.90 41.53 -34.28
N THR A 2 12.02 41.62 -33.56
CA THR A 2 12.13 41.54 -32.07
C THR A 2 11.81 40.13 -31.52
N GLY A 3 12.80 39.33 -31.11
CA GLY A 3 13.56 39.45 -29.84
C GLY A 3 13.00 38.41 -28.85
N LEU A 4 13.71 37.69 -27.98
CA LEU A 4 15.08 37.71 -27.49
C LEU A 4 15.50 36.27 -27.17
N ALA A 5 16.72 35.89 -27.55
CA ALA A 5 17.48 34.81 -26.92
C ALA A 5 18.75 35.43 -26.35
N HIS A 6 18.94 35.41 -25.02
CA HIS A 6 20.16 35.78 -24.26
C HIS A 6 19.81 35.64 -22.77
N ARG A 7 20.58 35.01 -21.86
CA ARG A 7 22.01 35.12 -21.50
C ARG A 7 22.41 33.83 -20.71
N TRP A 8 23.57 33.19 -20.92
CA TRP A 8 24.93 33.50 -20.39
C TRP A 8 24.93 33.55 -18.84
N SER A 9 25.80 32.89 -18.04
CA SER A 9 27.25 32.57 -18.16
C SER A 9 27.59 31.52 -17.07
N ALA A 10 28.40 30.49 -17.32
CA ALA A 10 29.87 30.42 -17.18
C ALA A 10 30.41 29.98 -15.81
N ARG A 11 31.11 28.82 -15.85
CA ARG A 11 32.41 28.49 -15.26
C ARG A 11 32.67 28.79 -13.77
N THR A 12 33.08 27.76 -13.04
CA THR A 12 34.47 27.62 -12.56
C THR A 12 34.73 26.21 -12.04
N ALA A 13 35.85 25.65 -12.48
CA ALA A 13 36.49 24.46 -11.95
C ALA A 13 37.55 24.88 -10.91
N SER A 14 38.15 23.86 -10.28
CA SER A 14 39.36 23.88 -9.42
C SER A 14 39.02 23.94 -7.91
N ALA A 15 39.74 23.31 -6.98
CA ALA A 15 40.98 22.55 -7.07
C ALA A 15 41.27 21.84 -5.72
N VAL A 16 41.96 20.71 -5.81
CA VAL A 16 43.09 20.26 -4.96
C VAL A 16 42.82 19.67 -3.56
N ALA A 17 43.41 18.48 -3.41
CA ALA A 17 43.60 17.66 -2.22
C ALA A 17 44.57 18.26 -1.20
N ALA A 18 44.46 17.86 0.07
CA ALA A 18 45.62 17.53 0.90
C ALA A 18 45.16 16.82 2.18
N ALA A 19 45.76 15.66 2.44
CA ALA A 19 45.71 14.99 3.73
C ALA A 19 46.55 15.75 4.77
N LEU A 20 46.10 15.76 6.02
CA LEU A 20 46.94 16.09 7.16
C LEU A 20 46.61 15.15 8.33
N LEU A 21 47.50 14.19 8.54
CA LEU A 21 47.70 13.45 9.77
C LEU A 21 48.27 14.40 10.82
N ILE A 22 47.65 14.48 12.00
CA ILE A 22 48.33 14.90 13.23
C ILE A 22 48.00 13.87 14.32
N ALA A 23 49.00 13.07 14.65
CA ALA A 23 49.09 12.34 15.91
C ALA A 23 49.73 13.26 16.96
N GLY A 24 49.33 13.14 18.23
CA GLY A 24 50.12 13.65 19.36
C GLY A 24 49.33 14.39 20.45
N SER A 25 49.20 13.69 21.57
CA SER A 25 48.70 14.06 22.91
C SER A 25 49.25 15.36 23.54
N THR A 26 48.44 16.08 24.35
CA THR A 26 48.50 16.13 25.85
C THR A 26 47.65 17.27 26.45
N ALA A 27 46.91 16.91 27.52
CA ALA A 27 46.47 17.70 28.69
C ALA A 27 45.59 18.97 28.55
N GLY A 28 44.38 18.90 29.14
CA GLY A 28 43.54 20.05 29.48
C GLY A 28 42.13 19.61 29.91
N THR A 29 41.73 19.92 31.14
CA THR A 29 40.64 19.34 31.94
C THR A 29 39.19 19.67 31.53
N THR A 30 38.28 18.75 31.92
CA THR A 30 36.82 18.88 32.21
C THR A 30 35.92 19.27 31.02
N PHE A 31 34.88 18.50 30.63
CA PHE A 31 33.80 17.92 31.42
C PHE A 31 33.53 16.47 31.01
N ALA A 32 33.19 15.61 31.98
CA ALA A 32 32.54 14.34 31.72
C ALA A 32 31.12 14.63 31.20
N ALA A 33 30.99 14.81 29.88
CA ALA A 33 29.73 14.57 29.19
C ALA A 33 29.78 13.11 28.74
N GLU A 34 28.82 12.32 29.20
CA GLU A 34 28.66 10.90 28.95
C GLU A 34 28.63 10.59 27.44
N ALA A 35 29.80 10.37 26.86
CA ALA A 35 29.93 9.69 25.59
C ALA A 35 29.96 8.19 25.87
N ASP A 36 28.82 7.59 26.20
CA ASP A 36 28.56 6.19 25.80
C ASP A 36 27.10 5.78 26.00
N ARG A 37 26.26 6.17 25.04
CA ARG A 37 25.27 5.25 24.47
C ARG A 37 24.90 5.79 23.10
N ALA A 38 25.67 5.38 22.09
CA ALA A 38 25.05 5.21 20.78
C ALA A 38 23.89 4.23 21.02
N VAL A 39 22.70 4.77 21.22
CA VAL A 39 21.46 4.00 21.14
C VAL A 39 21.46 3.52 19.69
N VAL A 40 21.93 2.30 19.48
CA VAL A 40 21.43 1.47 18.39
C VAL A 40 19.94 1.42 18.66
N LEU A 41 19.20 2.35 18.07
CA LEU A 41 17.77 2.16 17.87
C LEU A 41 17.74 0.82 17.15
N ALA A 42 17.28 -0.21 17.86
CA ALA A 42 16.83 -1.40 17.21
C ALA A 42 15.98 -0.92 16.02
N ASP A 43 16.30 -1.41 14.83
CA ASP A 43 15.50 -1.23 13.64
C ASP A 43 14.19 -1.97 13.91
N THR A 44 13.34 -1.40 14.77
CA THR A 44 12.07 -1.99 15.15
C THR A 44 11.31 -2.04 13.85
N PRO A 45 11.03 -3.23 13.30
CA PRO A 45 10.34 -3.34 12.03
C PRO A 45 9.07 -2.52 12.15
N VAL A 46 8.98 -1.45 11.36
CA VAL A 46 7.79 -0.63 11.34
C VAL A 46 6.67 -1.54 10.85
N PRO A 47 5.57 -1.73 11.62
CA PRO A 47 4.54 -2.68 11.25
C PRO A 47 3.94 -2.29 9.89
N THR A 48 4.27 -3.08 8.87
CA THR A 48 3.92 -2.82 7.47
C THR A 48 2.87 -3.79 6.97
N VAL A 49 2.03 -3.31 6.06
CA VAL A 49 1.18 -4.16 5.22
C VAL A 49 1.86 -4.35 3.87
N GLY A 50 2.06 -5.60 3.48
CA GLY A 50 2.69 -6.00 2.23
C GLY A 50 2.03 -7.25 1.66
N ILE A 51 0.71 -7.23 1.51
CA ILE A 51 -0.09 -8.40 1.13
C ILE A 51 -0.28 -8.46 -0.38
N THR A 52 -0.17 -9.67 -0.92
CA THR A 52 -0.62 -10.01 -2.27
C THR A 52 -1.71 -11.07 -2.17
N ALA A 53 -2.87 -10.80 -2.77
CA ALA A 53 -3.95 -11.77 -2.88
C ALA A 53 -4.16 -12.20 -4.35
N LYS A 54 -4.50 -13.47 -4.52
CA LYS A 54 -4.92 -14.08 -5.78
C LYS A 54 -6.22 -14.83 -5.56
N TYR A 55 -7.25 -14.49 -6.32
CA TYR A 55 -8.61 -14.96 -6.07
C TYR A 55 -9.44 -15.07 -7.35
N ALA A 56 -10.44 -15.94 -7.29
CA ALA A 56 -11.51 -16.03 -8.27
C ALA A 56 -12.66 -15.11 -7.86
N VAL A 57 -13.42 -14.60 -8.83
CA VAL A 57 -14.58 -13.74 -8.59
C VAL A 57 -15.82 -14.27 -9.30
N VAL A 58 -16.97 -14.03 -8.67
CA VAL A 58 -18.29 -14.21 -9.27
C VAL A 58 -18.97 -12.85 -9.28
N ALA A 59 -19.33 -12.35 -10.45
CA ALA A 59 -20.01 -11.08 -10.62
C ALA A 59 -21.48 -11.30 -11.05
N THR A 60 -22.40 -10.65 -10.36
CA THR A 60 -23.83 -10.61 -10.70
C THR A 60 -24.28 -9.18 -10.89
N THR A 61 -25.27 -8.95 -11.75
CA THR A 61 -25.83 -7.61 -11.95
C THR A 61 -26.40 -7.07 -10.65
N HIS A 62 -26.04 -5.85 -10.30
CA HIS A 62 -26.56 -5.17 -9.11
C HIS A 62 -28.06 -4.87 -9.29
N PRO A 63 -28.92 -5.14 -8.30
CA PRO A 63 -30.37 -4.96 -8.43
C PRO A 63 -30.79 -3.49 -8.63
N ASP A 64 -30.03 -2.54 -8.06
CA ASP A 64 -30.22 -1.11 -8.30
C ASP A 64 -29.61 -0.66 -9.65
N THR A 65 -30.48 -0.62 -10.66
CA THR A 65 -30.16 -0.18 -12.02
C THR A 65 -30.25 1.32 -12.23
N GLN A 66 -30.47 2.14 -11.19
CA GLN A 66 -30.45 3.60 -11.31
C GLN A 66 -29.34 4.22 -10.47
N GLY A 67 -29.23 3.85 -9.19
CA GLY A 67 -28.26 4.41 -8.25
C GLY A 67 -26.87 3.79 -8.33
N CYS A 68 -26.75 2.52 -8.76
CA CYS A 68 -25.45 1.87 -8.96
C CYS A 68 -25.13 1.62 -10.43
N GLN A 69 -26.05 0.97 -11.16
CA GLN A 69 -25.84 0.54 -12.56
C GLN A 69 -24.56 -0.29 -12.73
N GLY A 70 -24.44 -1.39 -11.97
CA GLY A 70 -23.18 -2.12 -11.94
C GLY A 70 -23.31 -3.55 -11.46
N PHE A 71 -22.35 -3.99 -10.65
CA PHE A 71 -22.22 -5.39 -10.24
C PHE A 71 -22.08 -5.54 -8.74
N GLU A 72 -22.64 -6.63 -8.22
CA GLU A 72 -22.23 -7.24 -6.97
C GLU A 72 -21.19 -8.31 -7.30
N VAL A 73 -20.10 -8.34 -6.55
CA VAL A 73 -18.98 -9.25 -6.81
C VAL A 73 -18.58 -9.91 -5.50
N THR A 74 -18.53 -11.24 -5.51
CA THR A 74 -17.95 -12.02 -4.43
C THR A 74 -16.66 -12.64 -4.92
N GLY A 75 -15.67 -12.78 -4.04
CA GLY A 75 -14.38 -13.36 -4.41
C GLY A 75 -13.78 -14.23 -3.33
N THR A 76 -13.12 -15.31 -3.74
CA THR A 76 -12.44 -16.23 -2.84
C THR A 76 -11.10 -16.67 -3.40
N GLY A 77 -10.11 -16.84 -2.53
CA GLY A 77 -8.78 -17.25 -2.94
C GLY A 77 -7.79 -17.27 -1.80
N THR A 78 -6.57 -16.82 -2.09
CA THR A 78 -5.43 -16.86 -1.16
C THR A 78 -4.81 -15.48 -1.02
N ALA A 79 -4.29 -15.18 0.16
CA ALA A 79 -3.50 -14.00 0.45
C ALA A 79 -2.19 -14.41 1.11
N THR A 80 -1.10 -13.69 0.80
CA THR A 80 0.22 -13.94 1.36
C THR A 80 0.96 -12.63 1.62
N GLY A 81 1.85 -12.64 2.60
CA GLY A 81 2.66 -11.49 2.99
C GLY A 81 2.24 -10.87 4.31
N ALA A 82 3.01 -9.88 4.77
CA ALA A 82 2.85 -9.32 6.11
C ALA A 82 1.56 -8.48 6.25
N PRO A 83 0.83 -8.60 7.38
CA PRO A 83 1.20 -9.39 8.57
C PRO A 83 0.78 -10.88 8.58
N ILE A 84 -0.09 -11.31 7.66
CA ILE A 84 -0.83 -12.59 7.72
C ILE A 84 -0.12 -13.84 7.19
N ASP A 85 1.21 -13.84 7.04
CA ASP A 85 2.05 -14.87 6.36
C ASP A 85 1.42 -15.55 5.12
N SER A 86 0.47 -16.47 5.31
CA SER A 86 -0.49 -16.93 4.32
C SER A 86 -1.89 -17.18 4.90
N GLY A 87 -2.94 -16.88 4.14
CA GLY A 87 -4.32 -17.13 4.53
C GLY A 87 -5.31 -17.25 3.37
N THR A 88 -6.56 -17.56 3.70
CA THR A 88 -7.70 -17.55 2.76
C THR A 88 -8.21 -16.13 2.61
N TRP A 89 -8.35 -15.67 1.37
CA TRP A 89 -9.00 -14.40 1.03
C TRP A 89 -10.48 -14.64 0.74
N THR A 90 -11.36 -13.87 1.37
CA THR A 90 -12.76 -13.75 0.98
C THR A 90 -13.13 -12.28 0.86
N GLN A 91 -13.93 -11.92 -0.14
CA GLN A 91 -14.40 -10.55 -0.32
C GLN A 91 -15.84 -10.48 -0.81
N ASP A 92 -16.49 -9.38 -0.45
CA ASP A 92 -17.75 -8.91 -1.01
C ASP A 92 -17.54 -7.45 -1.44
N GLU A 93 -17.90 -7.13 -2.68
CA GLU A 93 -17.79 -5.77 -3.20
C GLU A 93 -18.94 -5.40 -4.14
N VAL A 94 -19.12 -4.10 -4.30
CA VAL A 94 -20.04 -3.49 -5.25
C VAL A 94 -19.26 -2.55 -6.15
N ALA A 95 -19.45 -2.68 -7.47
CA ALA A 95 -18.85 -1.83 -8.48
C ALA A 95 -19.95 -1.05 -9.20
N CYS A 96 -20.05 0.26 -8.97
CA CYS A 96 -21.09 1.13 -9.53
C CYS A 96 -20.53 2.08 -10.60
N THR A 97 -21.28 2.31 -11.68
CA THR A 97 -20.92 3.28 -12.73
C THR A 97 -21.67 4.61 -12.58
N ALA A 98 -22.82 4.60 -11.89
CA ALA A 98 -23.67 5.79 -11.76
C ALA A 98 -23.08 6.84 -10.81
N THR A 99 -22.19 6.45 -9.90
CA THR A 99 -21.63 7.32 -8.86
C THR A 99 -20.48 8.20 -9.36
N ILE A 100 -19.69 7.74 -10.35
CA ILE A 100 -18.55 8.47 -10.89
C ILE A 100 -18.58 8.39 -12.43
N PRO A 101 -18.81 9.51 -13.15
CA PRO A 101 -18.85 9.51 -14.60
C PRO A 101 -17.56 8.93 -15.22
N GLY A 102 -17.72 7.95 -16.12
CA GLY A 102 -16.63 7.32 -16.87
C GLY A 102 -15.79 6.32 -16.06
N LYS A 103 -16.19 5.98 -14.83
CA LYS A 103 -15.46 5.03 -13.98
C LYS A 103 -16.40 4.10 -13.21
N TYR A 104 -15.88 2.95 -12.81
CA TYR A 104 -16.41 2.20 -11.68
C TYR A 104 -15.94 2.83 -10.37
N ASP A 105 -16.87 3.06 -9.45
CA ASP A 105 -16.65 3.24 -8.01
C ASP A 105 -16.83 1.87 -7.35
N ILE A 106 -15.73 1.30 -6.86
CA ILE A 106 -15.68 -0.05 -6.33
C ILE A 106 -15.51 0.05 -4.82
N LYS A 107 -16.44 -0.51 -4.05
CA LYS A 107 -16.39 -0.53 -2.58
C LYS A 107 -16.58 -1.95 -2.10
N GLY A 108 -15.73 -2.40 -1.21
CA GLY A 108 -15.82 -3.76 -0.70
C GLY A 108 -15.20 -3.93 0.66
N THR A 109 -15.40 -5.13 1.18
CA THR A 109 -14.77 -5.65 2.39
C THR A 109 -14.09 -6.94 2.06
N ALA A 110 -12.96 -7.20 2.71
CA ALA A 110 -12.28 -8.49 2.61
C ALA A 110 -11.86 -8.99 3.98
N VAL A 111 -11.81 -10.31 4.10
CA VAL A 111 -11.32 -11.04 5.26
C VAL A 111 -10.17 -11.91 4.80
N MET A 112 -9.08 -11.87 5.54
CA MET A 112 -7.93 -12.76 5.37
C MET A 112 -7.84 -13.66 6.61
N GLU A 113 -8.09 -14.95 6.43
CA GLU A 113 -8.13 -15.93 7.52
C GLU A 113 -6.91 -16.85 7.48
N GLU A 114 -6.12 -16.84 8.54
CA GLU A 114 -4.94 -17.70 8.73
C GLU A 114 -5.35 -19.10 9.21
N SER A 115 -4.41 -20.05 9.17
CA SER A 115 -4.69 -21.46 9.49
C SER A 115 -5.03 -21.73 10.95
N ASP A 116 -4.65 -20.82 11.85
CA ASP A 116 -4.96 -20.86 13.28
C ASP A 116 -6.32 -20.23 13.63
N GLY A 117 -7.00 -19.64 12.64
CA GLY A 117 -8.30 -18.98 12.78
C GLY A 117 -8.23 -17.48 13.03
N ASP A 118 -7.03 -16.89 13.06
CA ASP A 118 -6.88 -15.45 13.14
C ASP A 118 -7.34 -14.79 11.84
N LYS A 119 -8.01 -13.63 11.96
CA LYS A 119 -8.62 -12.95 10.81
C LYS A 119 -8.26 -11.50 10.78
N LEU A 120 -7.73 -11.03 9.66
CA LEU A 120 -7.55 -9.61 9.38
C LEU A 120 -8.68 -9.10 8.49
N ASN A 121 -9.45 -8.12 8.98
CA ASN A 121 -10.57 -7.54 8.26
C ASN A 121 -10.17 -6.18 7.66
N ILE A 122 -10.56 -5.95 6.40
CA ILE A 122 -10.37 -4.67 5.73
C ILE A 122 -11.64 -4.21 5.04
N SER A 123 -11.73 -2.89 4.85
CA SER A 123 -12.60 -2.25 3.88
C SER A 123 -11.75 -1.55 2.84
N TYR A 124 -12.24 -1.44 1.61
CA TYR A 124 -11.52 -0.76 0.55
C TYR A 124 -12.44 0.01 -0.38
N GLN A 125 -11.87 1.00 -1.04
CA GLN A 125 -12.49 1.74 -2.11
C GLN A 125 -11.49 1.92 -3.25
N LEU A 126 -11.86 1.47 -4.44
CA LEU A 126 -11.06 1.54 -5.66
C LEU A 126 -11.85 2.27 -6.75
N THR A 127 -11.12 2.73 -7.76
CA THR A 127 -11.72 3.20 -9.01
C THR A 127 -11.05 2.54 -10.20
N ALA A 128 -11.82 2.32 -11.26
CA ALA A 128 -11.33 1.81 -12.53
C ALA A 128 -12.02 2.55 -13.69
N PRO A 129 -11.34 2.81 -14.82
CA PRO A 129 -12.00 3.41 -15.99
C PRO A 129 -13.03 2.46 -16.60
N LEU A 130 -14.11 3.02 -17.15
CA LEU A 130 -14.94 2.28 -18.11
C LEU A 130 -14.15 2.15 -19.40
N THR A 131 -13.86 0.91 -19.80
CA THR A 131 -12.99 0.62 -20.94
C THR A 131 -13.44 -0.67 -21.63
N ASP A 132 -13.22 -0.73 -22.94
CA ASP A 132 -13.38 -1.95 -23.73
C ASP A 132 -12.13 -2.87 -23.63
N ALA A 133 -11.10 -2.41 -22.91
CA ALA A 133 -9.90 -3.22 -22.66
C ALA A 133 -10.24 -4.42 -21.77
N THR A 134 -9.69 -5.57 -22.13
CA THR A 134 -9.85 -6.80 -21.35
C THR A 134 -9.13 -6.74 -20.01
N LEU A 135 -8.03 -5.99 -19.92
CA LEU A 135 -7.25 -5.83 -18.70
C LEU A 135 -7.55 -4.49 -18.06
N VAL A 136 -7.97 -4.54 -16.80
CA VAL A 136 -8.31 -3.37 -15.98
C VAL A 136 -7.44 -3.34 -14.73
N HIS A 137 -7.09 -2.13 -14.30
CA HIS A 137 -6.25 -1.87 -13.14
C HIS A 137 -6.97 -1.01 -12.11
N PRO A 138 -7.89 -1.57 -11.30
CA PRO A 138 -8.51 -0.83 -10.21
C PRO A 138 -7.47 -0.35 -9.20
N THR A 139 -7.57 0.90 -8.77
CA THR A 139 -6.64 1.48 -7.79
C THR A 139 -7.38 2.31 -6.76
N GLY A 140 -6.86 2.34 -5.53
CA GLY A 140 -7.44 3.15 -4.46
C GLY A 140 -6.80 2.87 -3.10
N THR A 141 -7.63 2.78 -2.08
CA THR A 141 -7.19 2.67 -0.69
C THR A 141 -7.91 1.56 0.04
N PHE A 142 -7.23 0.98 1.01
CA PHE A 142 -7.84 0.08 2.00
C PHE A 142 -7.64 0.65 3.40
N LYS A 143 -8.49 0.20 4.32
CA LYS A 143 -8.43 0.48 5.74
C LYS A 143 -8.60 -0.84 6.49
N ILE A 144 -7.75 -1.07 7.48
CA ILE A 144 -7.89 -2.18 8.43
C ILE A 144 -8.99 -1.83 9.42
N THR A 145 -9.93 -2.75 9.60
CA THR A 145 -11.14 -2.56 10.43
C THR A 145 -11.14 -3.48 11.65
N GLY A 146 -9.97 -3.93 12.09
CA GLY A 146 -9.81 -4.94 13.15
C GLY A 146 -9.80 -6.36 12.60
N GLY A 147 -10.21 -7.30 13.43
CA GLY A 147 -10.05 -8.72 13.14
C GLY A 147 -10.49 -9.61 14.29
N THR A 148 -9.97 -10.84 14.29
CA THR A 148 -10.02 -11.77 15.41
C THR A 148 -8.62 -12.30 15.70
N GLY A 149 -8.37 -12.73 16.94
CA GLY A 149 -7.05 -13.21 17.35
C GLY A 149 -6.03 -12.08 17.45
N GLU A 150 -4.85 -12.25 16.87
CA GLU A 150 -3.78 -11.25 16.87
C GLU A 150 -4.21 -9.89 16.26
N TYR A 151 -5.21 -9.90 15.37
CA TYR A 151 -5.70 -8.70 14.69
C TYR A 151 -6.90 -8.02 15.34
N GLU A 152 -7.36 -8.47 16.52
CA GLU A 152 -8.57 -7.94 17.17
C GLU A 152 -8.55 -6.40 17.28
N PHE A 153 -7.38 -5.83 17.63
CA PHE A 153 -7.17 -4.39 17.79
C PHE A 153 -6.32 -3.76 16.69
N ALA A 154 -6.18 -4.44 15.55
CA ALA A 154 -5.44 -3.93 14.41
C ALA A 154 -6.17 -2.76 13.75
N ILE A 155 -5.46 -1.67 13.52
CA ILE A 155 -5.90 -0.54 12.70
C ILE A 155 -4.83 -0.21 11.67
N GLY A 156 -5.18 0.64 10.70
CA GLY A 156 -4.24 1.10 9.69
C GLY A 156 -4.87 1.13 8.32
N GLY A 157 -4.03 1.08 7.29
CA GLY A 157 -4.48 1.20 5.92
C GLY A 157 -3.37 1.59 4.96
N GLY A 158 -3.75 1.82 3.72
CA GLY A 158 -2.81 2.18 2.68
C GLY A 158 -3.40 2.14 1.29
N LYS A 159 -2.55 1.79 0.33
CA LYS A 159 -2.90 1.68 -1.09
C LYS A 159 -3.24 0.24 -1.45
N MET A 160 -4.22 0.11 -2.32
CA MET A 160 -4.59 -1.15 -2.95
C MET A 160 -4.59 -0.96 -4.46
N ASN A 161 -3.94 -1.89 -5.16
CA ASN A 161 -3.91 -1.95 -6.61
C ASN A 161 -4.31 -3.35 -7.03
N ALA A 162 -5.26 -3.47 -7.94
CA ALA A 162 -5.71 -4.73 -8.50
C ALA A 162 -5.37 -4.83 -9.97
N ARG A 163 -5.35 -6.07 -10.46
CA ARG A 163 -5.25 -6.43 -11.86
C ARG A 163 -6.35 -7.45 -12.14
N VAL A 164 -7.30 -7.04 -12.97
CA VAL A 164 -8.49 -7.81 -13.32
C VAL A 164 -8.47 -8.04 -14.82
N ASN A 165 -8.54 -9.30 -15.24
CA ASN A 165 -8.80 -9.65 -16.62
C ASN A 165 -10.30 -9.98 -16.75
N LEU A 166 -11.04 -9.15 -17.49
CA LEU A 166 -12.49 -9.30 -17.66
C LEU A 166 -12.90 -10.60 -18.38
N LEU A 167 -11.94 -11.31 -18.98
CA LEU A 167 -12.14 -12.63 -19.59
C LEU A 167 -11.66 -13.80 -18.72
N ASP A 168 -10.98 -13.53 -17.60
CA ASP A 168 -10.40 -14.53 -16.71
C ASP A 168 -10.72 -14.15 -15.26
N HIS A 169 -11.88 -14.62 -14.81
CA HIS A 169 -12.42 -14.31 -13.49
C HIS A 169 -11.77 -15.16 -12.39
N ASP A 170 -10.98 -16.17 -12.75
CA ASP A 170 -10.35 -17.09 -11.79
C ASP A 170 -8.98 -16.60 -11.29
N ASN A 171 -8.41 -15.58 -11.94
CA ASN A 171 -7.04 -15.11 -11.69
C ASN A 171 -6.95 -13.60 -11.43
N VAL A 172 -7.88 -13.06 -10.64
CA VAL A 172 -7.75 -11.70 -10.14
C VAL A 172 -6.57 -11.63 -9.15
N THR A 173 -5.81 -10.54 -9.22
CA THR A 173 -4.72 -10.29 -8.27
C THR A 173 -4.84 -8.90 -7.69
N CYS A 174 -4.54 -8.75 -6.40
CA CYS A 174 -4.43 -7.44 -5.77
C CYS A 174 -3.21 -7.36 -4.86
N LYS A 175 -2.69 -6.15 -4.69
CA LYS A 175 -1.58 -5.83 -3.80
C LYS A 175 -1.98 -4.72 -2.85
N LEU A 176 -1.78 -4.96 -1.56
CA LEU A 176 -1.98 -4.02 -0.48
C LEU A 176 -0.61 -3.56 0.01
N THR A 177 -0.45 -2.25 0.16
CA THR A 177 0.79 -1.68 0.69
C THR A 177 0.45 -0.52 1.61
N GLY A 178 0.89 -0.59 2.86
CA GLY A 178 0.51 0.37 3.87
C GLY A 178 1.12 0.08 5.22
N MET A 179 0.43 0.55 6.25
CA MET A 179 0.84 0.49 7.64
C MET A 179 -0.25 -0.20 8.47
N ILE A 180 0.17 -0.91 9.50
CA ILE A 180 -0.70 -1.51 10.51
C ILE A 180 -0.20 -1.07 11.88
N GLU A 181 -1.12 -0.81 12.80
CA GLU A 181 -0.84 -0.50 14.20
C GLU A 181 -1.72 -1.39 15.06
N TYR A 182 -1.19 -1.85 16.19
CA TYR A 182 -1.90 -2.68 17.15
C TYR A 182 -2.10 -1.84 18.41
N LEU A 183 -3.36 -1.61 18.80
CA LEU A 183 -3.69 -0.74 19.95
C LEU A 183 -3.59 -1.46 21.32
N GLY A 184 -2.63 -2.39 21.45
CA GLY A 184 -2.40 -3.20 22.65
C GLY A 184 -1.67 -2.47 23.77
#